data_AF-A0A381TAQ5-F1
#
_entry.id   AF-A0A381TAQ5-F1
#
_cell.length_a   1.000
_cell.length_b   1.000
_cell.length_c   1.000
_cell.angle_alpha   90.00
_cell.angle_beta   90.00
_cell.angle_gamma   90.00
#
_symmetry.space_group_name_H-M   'P 1'
#
loop_
_entity.id
_entity.type
_entity.pdbx_description
1 polymer ?
#
loop_
_entity_poly.entity_id
_entity_poly.type
_entity_poly.pdbx_seq_one_letter_code
_entity_poly.pdbx_strand_id
1 'polypeptide(L)'
;VIDKIKAGLEGELPGVRAWAKMTVRAVDNEKENLQILNDWLSKEKLDALRDAAILIALFEKDGEYCFPMIKRPENVKNHPGQIALPGGSKEEEESLEETALREAQEEIGVDPDKIEIIGKLTPIPVPVSGYLVQTYVGVMDEEPEWKLSENEVADFFVLKVSELLDSDKDYYETWDLRGFEAKVPIFKVGDLKIWGATASVL
;
A
#
# COMPACT_ATOMS: atom_id res chain seq x y z
N VAL A 1 -20.17 3.67 0.26
CA VAL A 1 -18.86 3.25 -0.33
C VAL A 1 -18.46 1.88 0.21
N ILE A 2 -18.51 1.68 1.53
CA ILE A 2 -18.18 0.40 2.19
C ILE A 2 -18.85 -0.81 1.56
N ASP A 3 -20.16 -0.79 1.27
CA ASP A 3 -20.84 -1.94 0.65
C ASP A 3 -20.23 -2.36 -0.69
N LYS A 4 -19.78 -1.40 -1.51
CA LYS A 4 -19.10 -1.69 -2.78
C LYS A 4 -17.73 -2.30 -2.54
N ILE A 5 -17.01 -1.83 -1.52
CA ILE A 5 -15.71 -2.38 -1.12
C ILE A 5 -15.89 -3.81 -0.59
N LYS A 6 -16.84 -4.04 0.33
CA LYS A 6 -17.18 -5.39 0.84
C LYS A 6 -17.53 -6.34 -0.31
N ALA A 7 -18.42 -5.94 -1.21
CA ALA A 7 -18.77 -6.75 -2.38
C ALA A 7 -17.58 -7.03 -3.31
N GLY A 8 -16.66 -6.07 -3.46
CA GLY A 8 -15.41 -6.26 -4.22
C GLY A 8 -14.45 -7.24 -3.55
N LEU A 9 -14.34 -7.19 -2.21
CA LEU A 9 -13.49 -8.08 -1.41
C LEU A 9 -13.99 -9.54 -1.42
N GLU A 10 -15.29 -9.75 -1.55
CA GLU A 10 -15.90 -11.08 -1.70
C GLU A 10 -15.74 -11.66 -3.13
N GLY A 11 -15.40 -10.82 -4.10
CA GLY A 11 -15.26 -11.18 -5.50
C GLY A 11 -13.85 -11.65 -5.91
N GLU A 12 -13.64 -11.80 -7.22
CA GLU A 12 -12.31 -12.05 -7.77
C GLU A 12 -11.47 -10.77 -7.68
N LEU A 13 -10.45 -10.80 -6.82
CA LEU A 13 -9.54 -9.68 -6.65
C LEU A 13 -8.62 -9.53 -7.88
N PRO A 14 -8.26 -8.30 -8.25
CA PRO A 14 -7.42 -8.05 -9.42
C PRO A 14 -6.00 -8.63 -9.26
N GLY A 15 -5.52 -8.73 -8.01
CA GLY A 15 -4.25 -9.35 -7.65
C GLY A 15 -3.08 -8.90 -8.52
N VAL A 16 -2.45 -9.87 -9.19
CA VAL A 16 -1.29 -9.63 -10.07
C VAL A 16 -1.58 -8.62 -11.18
N ARG A 17 -2.85 -8.47 -11.63
CA ARG A 17 -3.20 -7.48 -12.67
C ARG A 17 -3.03 -6.05 -12.17
N ALA A 18 -3.51 -5.75 -10.96
CA ALA A 18 -3.35 -4.43 -10.34
C ALA A 18 -1.87 -4.13 -10.07
N TRP A 19 -1.16 -5.10 -9.53
CA TRP A 19 0.29 -5.00 -9.33
C TRP A 19 1.06 -4.76 -10.63
N ALA A 20 0.75 -5.49 -11.70
CA ALA A 20 1.39 -5.30 -13.01
C ALA A 20 1.07 -3.92 -13.62
N LYS A 21 -0.14 -3.38 -13.41
CA LYS A 21 -0.54 -2.03 -13.86
C LYS A 21 0.38 -0.97 -13.24
N MET A 22 0.67 -1.09 -11.95
CA MET A 22 1.41 -0.07 -11.18
C MET A 22 2.90 -0.39 -10.97
N THR A 23 3.38 -1.47 -11.59
CA THR A 23 4.81 -1.81 -11.56
C THR A 23 5.62 -0.78 -12.35
N VAL A 24 6.77 -0.38 -11.80
CA VAL A 24 7.77 0.44 -12.50
C VAL A 24 8.35 -0.32 -13.68
N ARG A 25 8.30 0.28 -14.87
CA ARG A 25 8.68 -0.39 -16.12
C ARG A 25 9.88 0.26 -16.78
N ALA A 26 10.69 -0.57 -17.42
CA ALA A 26 11.62 -0.09 -18.42
C ALA A 26 10.88 0.51 -19.62
N VAL A 27 11.29 1.71 -20.05
CA VAL A 27 10.56 2.50 -21.08
C VAL A 27 10.44 1.77 -22.42
N ASP A 28 11.42 0.91 -22.75
CA ASP A 28 11.60 0.39 -24.11
C ASP A 28 11.53 -1.14 -24.25
N ASN A 29 11.18 -1.92 -23.22
CA ASN A 29 11.23 -3.38 -23.31
C ASN A 29 10.10 -4.14 -22.58
N GLU A 30 8.92 -4.21 -23.20
CA GLU A 30 7.75 -4.92 -22.66
C GLU A 30 8.01 -6.41 -22.40
N LYS A 31 8.74 -7.10 -23.31
CA LYS A 31 9.05 -8.53 -23.16
C LYS A 31 9.96 -8.80 -21.96
N GLU A 32 10.97 -7.95 -21.76
CA GLU A 32 11.85 -8.04 -20.60
C GLU A 32 11.11 -7.70 -19.29
N ASN A 33 10.24 -6.68 -19.30
CA ASN A 33 9.38 -6.36 -18.17
C ASN A 33 8.49 -7.56 -17.76
N LEU A 34 7.86 -8.24 -18.73
CA LEU A 34 7.06 -9.44 -18.48
C LEU A 34 7.89 -10.60 -17.93
N GLN A 35 9.13 -10.76 -18.41
CA GLN A 35 10.02 -11.80 -17.92
C GLN A 35 10.46 -11.54 -16.47
N ILE A 36 10.76 -10.28 -16.12
CA ILE A 36 11.07 -9.85 -14.75
C ILE A 36 9.88 -10.10 -13.82
N LEU A 37 8.67 -9.71 -14.25
CA LEU A 37 7.44 -9.95 -13.48
C LEU A 37 7.23 -11.45 -13.22
N ASN A 38 7.41 -12.30 -14.23
CA ASN A 38 7.29 -13.75 -14.08
C ASN A 38 8.36 -14.34 -13.16
N ASP A 39 9.59 -13.84 -13.20
CA ASP A 39 10.65 -14.27 -12.28
C ASP A 39 10.29 -13.92 -10.83
N TRP A 40 9.81 -12.70 -10.58
CA TRP A 40 9.40 -12.25 -9.25
C TRP A 40 8.22 -13.06 -8.68
N LEU A 41 7.34 -13.54 -9.55
CA LEU A 41 6.19 -14.38 -9.19
C LEU A 41 6.51 -15.87 -9.18
N SER A 42 7.76 -16.27 -9.45
CA SER A 42 8.16 -17.68 -9.32
C SER A 42 8.01 -18.13 -7.88
N LYS A 43 7.55 -19.38 -7.69
CA LYS A 43 7.31 -19.94 -6.36
C LYS A 43 8.54 -19.84 -5.45
N GLU A 44 9.72 -20.15 -5.97
CA GLU A 44 10.97 -20.06 -5.21
C GLU A 44 11.25 -18.64 -4.69
N LYS A 45 11.00 -17.61 -5.51
CA LYS A 45 11.19 -16.22 -5.10
C LYS A 45 10.17 -15.82 -4.06
N LEU A 46 8.91 -16.21 -4.23
CA LEU A 46 7.85 -15.91 -3.27
C LEU A 46 8.10 -16.59 -1.91
N ASP A 47 8.51 -17.86 -1.92
CA ASP A 47 8.83 -18.62 -0.69
C ASP A 47 10.03 -18.04 0.07
N ALA A 48 10.87 -17.22 -0.59
CA ALA A 48 12.02 -16.54 0.02
C ALA A 48 11.70 -15.14 0.57
N LEU A 49 10.51 -14.61 0.34
CA LEU A 49 10.09 -13.30 0.86
C LEU A 49 9.70 -13.40 2.33
N ARG A 50 9.96 -12.33 3.07
CA ARG A 50 9.48 -12.20 4.45
C ARG A 50 8.06 -11.66 4.46
N ASP A 51 7.29 -12.08 5.44
CA ASP A 51 5.93 -11.62 5.62
C ASP A 51 5.89 -10.17 6.14
N ALA A 52 4.97 -9.39 5.60
CA ALA A 52 4.64 -8.04 6.04
C ALA A 52 3.14 -7.81 5.89
N ALA A 53 2.59 -6.88 6.66
CA ALA A 53 1.18 -6.54 6.55
C ALA A 53 0.97 -5.03 6.61
N ILE A 54 -0.07 -4.57 5.91
CA ILE A 54 -0.46 -3.17 5.86
C ILE A 54 -1.98 -3.03 6.04
N LEU A 55 -2.40 -1.88 6.53
CA LEU A 55 -3.81 -1.59 6.79
C LEU A 55 -4.32 -0.43 5.95
N ILE A 56 -5.43 -0.64 5.24
CA ILE A 56 -6.29 0.44 4.74
C ILE A 56 -7.37 0.66 5.80
N ALA A 57 -7.21 1.68 6.63
CA ALA A 57 -8.16 2.01 7.70
C ALA A 57 -9.16 3.06 7.21
N LEU A 58 -10.34 2.63 6.79
CA LEU A 58 -11.41 3.49 6.28
C LEU A 58 -12.22 4.08 7.43
N PHE A 59 -12.59 5.34 7.34
CA PHE A 59 -13.53 5.97 8.27
C PHE A 59 -14.34 7.05 7.56
N GLU A 60 -15.51 7.39 8.11
CA GLU A 60 -16.33 8.47 7.58
C GLU A 60 -15.94 9.81 8.22
N LYS A 61 -15.77 10.84 7.38
CA LYS A 61 -15.53 12.22 7.79
C LYS A 61 -16.30 13.15 6.85
N ASP A 62 -17.14 14.01 7.42
CA ASP A 62 -17.94 14.99 6.67
C ASP A 62 -18.77 14.38 5.50
N GLY A 63 -19.25 13.15 5.67
CA GLY A 63 -20.04 12.43 4.65
C GLY A 63 -19.22 11.76 3.55
N GLU A 64 -17.89 11.76 3.65
CA GLU A 64 -16.99 11.07 2.73
C GLU A 64 -16.14 10.01 3.45
N TYR A 65 -15.84 8.91 2.76
CA TYR A 65 -14.92 7.91 3.30
C TYR A 65 -13.48 8.32 3.01
N CYS A 66 -12.69 8.30 4.07
CA CYS A 66 -11.28 8.67 4.06
C CYS A 66 -10.42 7.53 4.59
N PHE A 67 -9.11 7.61 4.37
CA PHE A 67 -8.12 6.70 4.94
C PHE A 67 -6.80 7.43 5.22
N PRO A 68 -6.05 7.03 6.27
CA PRO A 68 -4.77 7.63 6.59
C PRO A 68 -3.67 7.11 5.67
N MET A 69 -2.71 7.98 5.39
CA MET A 69 -1.46 7.69 4.70
C MET A 69 -0.33 8.37 5.46
N ILE A 70 0.86 7.79 5.42
CA ILE A 70 2.06 8.34 6.03
C ILE A 70 3.12 8.63 4.97
N LYS A 71 4.02 9.57 5.25
CA LYS A 71 5.31 9.67 4.59
C LYS A 71 6.36 9.02 5.47
N ARG A 72 7.08 8.04 4.93
CA ARG A 72 8.19 7.41 5.64
C ARG A 72 9.36 8.41 5.81
N PRO A 73 10.05 8.42 6.95
CA PRO A 73 11.25 9.24 7.14
C PRO A 73 12.33 8.95 6.10
N GLU A 74 13.15 9.96 5.78
CA GLU A 74 14.20 9.83 4.76
C GLU A 74 15.35 8.90 5.22
N ASN A 75 15.48 8.66 6.52
CA ASN A 75 16.55 7.86 7.13
C ASN A 75 16.21 6.36 7.28
N VAL A 76 15.02 5.90 6.86
CA VAL A 76 14.68 4.48 6.94
C VAL A 76 15.39 3.67 5.85
N LYS A 77 15.66 2.39 6.14
CA LYS A 77 16.33 1.47 5.22
C LYS A 77 15.53 1.21 3.94
N ASN A 78 14.21 1.06 4.07
CA ASN A 78 13.31 0.66 2.99
C ASN A 78 12.37 1.81 2.64
N HIS A 79 12.31 2.16 1.36
CA HIS A 79 11.35 3.14 0.81
C HIS A 79 11.39 4.53 1.49
N PRO A 80 12.58 5.15 1.68
CA PRO A 80 12.70 6.45 2.31
C PRO A 80 11.90 7.52 1.55
N GLY A 81 11.20 8.37 2.30
CA GLY A 81 10.43 9.49 1.74
C GLY A 81 9.17 9.10 0.96
N GLN A 82 8.86 7.82 0.81
CA GLN A 82 7.68 7.38 0.06
C GLN A 82 6.39 7.56 0.85
N ILE A 83 5.31 7.84 0.12
CA ILE A 83 3.95 7.86 0.65
C ILE A 83 3.47 6.40 0.75
N ALA A 84 3.04 6.00 1.94
CA ALA A 84 2.72 4.62 2.28
C ALA A 84 1.41 4.52 3.07
N LEU A 85 0.80 3.34 3.00
CA LEU A 85 -0.20 2.91 3.97
C LEU A 85 0.50 2.47 5.26
N PRO A 86 -0.14 2.61 6.44
CA PRO A 86 0.42 2.11 7.68
C PRO A 86 0.70 0.61 7.62
N GLY A 87 1.84 0.19 8.16
CA GLY A 87 2.21 -1.22 8.20
C GLY A 87 3.70 -1.52 8.13
N GLY A 88 4.03 -2.77 8.42
CA GLY A 88 5.42 -3.19 8.57
C GLY A 88 5.62 -4.70 8.54
N SER A 89 6.72 -5.13 9.15
CA SER A 89 7.17 -6.52 9.07
C SER A 89 6.41 -7.35 10.08
N LYS A 90 6.08 -8.59 9.71
CA LYS A 90 5.53 -9.55 10.65
C LYS A 90 6.56 -9.90 11.73
N GLU A 91 6.17 -9.83 13.00
CA GLU A 91 6.96 -10.32 14.14
C GLU A 91 6.68 -11.80 14.45
N GLU A 92 7.45 -12.37 15.38
CA GLU A 92 7.25 -13.76 15.80
C GLU A 92 5.91 -13.90 16.57
N GLU A 93 5.23 -15.03 16.37
CA GLU A 93 3.99 -15.41 17.08
C GLU A 93 2.73 -14.55 16.83
N GLU A 94 2.74 -13.57 15.92
CA GLU A 94 1.53 -12.85 15.48
C GLU A 94 1.00 -13.38 14.12
N SER A 95 -0.27 -13.16 13.85
CA SER A 95 -0.89 -13.27 12.52
C SER A 95 -0.62 -12.01 11.71
N LEU A 96 -0.77 -12.09 10.38
CA LEU A 96 -0.62 -10.91 9.52
C LEU A 96 -1.68 -9.83 9.80
N GLU A 97 -2.84 -10.22 10.33
CA GLU A 97 -3.89 -9.26 10.70
C GLU A 97 -3.46 -8.48 11.95
N GLU A 98 -2.96 -9.19 12.96
CA GLU A 98 -2.37 -8.59 14.17
C GLU A 98 -1.18 -7.70 13.81
N THR A 99 -0.31 -8.10 12.88
CA THR A 99 0.77 -7.24 12.35
C THR A 99 0.22 -5.93 11.80
N ALA A 100 -0.80 -5.98 10.93
CA ALA A 100 -1.34 -4.77 10.30
C ALA A 100 -1.95 -3.81 11.34
N LEU A 101 -2.64 -4.36 12.34
CA LEU A 101 -3.25 -3.60 13.42
C LEU A 101 -2.21 -3.00 14.38
N ARG A 102 -1.21 -3.79 14.78
CA ARG A 102 -0.10 -3.35 15.65
C ARG A 102 0.67 -2.21 15.00
N GLU A 103 1.09 -2.37 13.75
CA GLU A 103 1.86 -1.35 13.03
C GLU A 103 1.05 -0.06 12.84
N ALA A 104 -0.26 -0.17 12.52
CA ALA A 104 -1.12 1.00 12.45
C ALA A 104 -1.24 1.71 13.81
N GLN A 105 -1.35 0.95 14.91
CA GLN A 105 -1.34 1.54 16.26
C GLN A 105 -0.01 2.22 16.58
N GLU A 106 1.13 1.61 16.22
CA GLU A 106 2.47 2.16 16.46
C GLU A 106 2.74 3.43 15.64
N GLU A 107 2.42 3.42 14.34
CA GLU A 107 2.71 4.53 13.44
C GLU A 107 1.76 5.72 13.61
N ILE A 108 0.45 5.45 13.74
CA ILE A 108 -0.59 6.50 13.69
C ILE A 108 -1.54 6.53 14.91
N GLY A 109 -1.37 5.61 15.86
CA GLY A 109 -2.07 5.67 17.15
C GLY A 109 -3.50 5.15 17.14
N VAL A 110 -3.95 4.51 16.06
CA VAL A 110 -5.31 3.95 15.99
C VAL A 110 -5.49 2.81 16.98
N ASP A 111 -6.67 2.73 17.58
CA ASP A 111 -7.03 1.67 18.51
C ASP A 111 -7.50 0.43 17.72
N PRO A 112 -6.77 -0.71 17.76
CA PRO A 112 -7.14 -1.93 17.06
C PRO A 112 -8.57 -2.40 17.35
N ASP A 113 -9.06 -2.20 18.57
CA ASP A 113 -10.39 -2.65 18.98
C ASP A 113 -11.53 -1.86 18.31
N LYS A 114 -11.22 -0.71 17.70
CA LYS A 114 -12.17 0.12 16.95
C LYS A 114 -12.20 -0.19 15.46
N ILE A 115 -11.38 -1.13 14.98
CA ILE A 115 -11.21 -1.44 13.57
C ILE A 115 -11.92 -2.75 13.25
N GLU A 116 -13.03 -2.69 12.50
CA GLU A 116 -13.65 -3.87 11.91
C GLU A 116 -12.90 -4.25 10.64
N ILE A 117 -12.19 -5.39 10.63
CA ILE A 117 -11.62 -5.95 9.41
C ILE A 117 -12.75 -6.49 8.53
N ILE A 118 -12.91 -5.91 7.34
CA ILE A 118 -13.96 -6.27 6.38
C ILE A 118 -13.47 -7.18 5.26
N GLY A 119 -12.16 -7.44 5.21
CA GLY A 119 -11.54 -8.35 4.26
C GLY A 119 -10.07 -8.03 4.02
N LYS A 120 -9.48 -8.73 3.06
CA LYS A 120 -8.07 -8.58 2.70
C LYS A 120 -7.86 -8.68 1.19
N LEU A 121 -6.85 -8.00 0.67
CA LEU A 121 -6.50 -8.04 -0.74
C LEU A 121 -5.59 -9.22 -1.07
N THR A 122 -5.30 -9.44 -2.36
CA THR A 122 -4.28 -10.41 -2.77
C THR A 122 -2.92 -9.94 -2.27
N PRO A 123 -2.11 -10.81 -1.64
CA PRO A 123 -0.74 -10.46 -1.28
C PRO A 123 0.06 -10.00 -2.49
N ILE A 124 0.84 -8.93 -2.34
CA ILE A 124 1.72 -8.43 -3.39
C ILE A 124 3.19 -8.64 -3.03
N PRO A 125 4.02 -9.16 -3.95
CA PRO A 125 5.45 -9.21 -3.72
C PRO A 125 6.06 -7.82 -3.87
N VAL A 126 6.97 -7.48 -2.97
CA VAL A 126 7.80 -6.27 -3.01
C VAL A 126 9.28 -6.68 -2.97
N PRO A 127 9.84 -7.21 -4.08
CA PRO A 127 11.16 -7.83 -4.10
C PRO A 127 12.30 -6.89 -3.73
N VAL A 128 12.15 -5.59 -4.04
CA VAL A 128 13.16 -4.56 -3.73
C VAL A 128 13.45 -4.43 -2.24
N SER A 129 12.50 -4.81 -1.37
CA SER A 129 12.64 -4.84 0.09
C SER A 129 12.55 -6.25 0.67
N GLY A 130 12.31 -7.26 -0.16
CA GLY A 130 12.25 -8.67 0.22
C GLY A 130 11.02 -9.04 1.06
N TYR A 131 9.86 -8.46 0.74
CA TYR A 131 8.60 -8.72 1.45
C TYR A 131 7.49 -9.26 0.56
N LEU A 132 6.64 -10.12 1.11
CA LEU A 132 5.31 -10.45 0.61
C LEU A 132 4.30 -9.72 1.50
N VAL A 133 3.63 -8.72 0.95
CA VAL A 133 2.79 -7.81 1.72
C VAL A 133 1.34 -8.24 1.62
N GLN A 134 0.72 -8.56 2.76
CA GLN A 134 -0.71 -8.80 2.89
C GLN A 134 -1.41 -7.50 3.31
N THR A 135 -2.35 -7.01 2.50
CA THR A 135 -3.16 -5.84 2.83
C THR A 135 -4.48 -6.26 3.46
N TYR A 136 -4.81 -5.65 4.59
CA TYR A 136 -6.12 -5.73 5.22
C TYR A 136 -6.89 -4.44 5.01
N VAL A 137 -8.22 -4.56 4.89
CA VAL A 137 -9.12 -3.41 4.81
C VAL A 137 -9.96 -3.40 6.08
N GLY A 138 -9.77 -2.36 6.88
CA GLY A 138 -10.49 -2.10 8.11
C GLY A 138 -11.45 -0.92 7.97
N VAL A 139 -12.51 -0.91 8.77
CA VAL A 139 -13.44 0.22 8.87
C VAL A 139 -13.56 0.64 10.33
N MET A 140 -13.55 1.94 10.56
CA MET A 140 -13.86 2.58 11.84
C MET A 140 -15.12 3.44 11.67
N ASP A 141 -15.88 3.60 12.74
CA ASP A 141 -17.13 4.37 12.72
C ASP A 141 -16.91 5.88 12.51
N GLU A 142 -15.78 6.40 12.99
CA GLU A 142 -15.44 7.82 12.95
C GLU A 142 -13.92 8.04 12.80
N GLU A 143 -13.52 9.28 12.51
CA GLU A 143 -12.10 9.66 12.50
C GLU A 143 -11.49 9.48 13.90
N PRO A 144 -10.41 8.69 14.05
CA PRO A 144 -9.77 8.49 15.34
C PRO A 144 -8.90 9.70 15.72
N GLU A 145 -8.54 9.78 17.00
CA GLU A 145 -7.49 10.70 17.43
C GLU A 145 -6.12 10.18 16.97
N TRP A 146 -5.42 10.98 16.17
CA TRP A 146 -4.11 10.61 15.63
C TRP A 146 -3.00 10.81 16.65
N LYS A 147 -2.17 9.78 16.84
CA LYS A 147 -0.93 9.87 17.63
C LYS A 147 0.23 9.31 16.81
N LEU A 148 0.90 10.22 16.10
CA LEU A 148 1.93 9.87 15.13
C LEU A 148 3.26 9.53 15.82
N SER A 149 3.91 8.45 15.39
CA SER A 149 5.27 8.12 15.81
C SER A 149 6.29 9.02 15.09
N GLU A 150 6.97 9.90 15.83
CA GLU A 150 8.00 10.80 15.26
C GLU A 150 9.17 10.06 14.61
N ASN A 151 9.41 8.80 15.00
CA ASN A 151 10.50 7.99 14.46
C ASN A 151 10.14 7.28 13.14
N GLU A 152 8.85 7.15 12.85
CA GLU A 152 8.34 6.30 11.78
C GLU A 152 7.45 7.05 10.78
N VAL A 153 6.96 8.23 11.18
CA VAL A 153 6.09 9.08 10.37
C VAL A 153 6.70 10.46 10.25
N ALA A 154 7.20 10.78 9.06
CA ALA A 154 7.74 12.11 8.75
C ALA A 154 6.66 13.12 8.32
N ASP A 155 5.54 12.63 7.77
CA ASP A 155 4.38 13.44 7.43
C ASP A 155 3.13 12.56 7.41
N PHE A 156 1.95 13.16 7.57
CA PHE A 156 0.69 12.44 7.71
C PHE A 156 -0.41 13.08 6.86
N PHE A 157 -1.19 12.24 6.19
CA PHE A 157 -2.24 12.67 5.29
C PHE A 157 -3.50 11.84 5.52
N VAL A 158 -4.65 12.49 5.35
CA VAL A 158 -5.94 11.82 5.25
C VAL A 158 -6.44 12.05 3.82
N LEU A 159 -6.59 10.96 3.08
CA LEU A 159 -7.07 10.99 1.70
C LEU A 159 -8.51 10.54 1.62
N LYS A 160 -9.28 11.17 0.74
CA LYS A 160 -10.62 10.69 0.41
C LYS A 160 -10.52 9.56 -0.61
N VAL A 161 -11.39 8.56 -0.46
CA VAL A 161 -11.53 7.50 -1.47
C VAL A 161 -11.90 8.11 -2.84
N SER A 162 -12.72 9.17 -2.86
CA SER A 162 -13.09 9.89 -4.09
C SER A 162 -11.88 10.52 -4.79
N GLU A 163 -10.97 11.15 -4.06
CA GLU A 163 -9.77 11.77 -4.61
C GLU A 163 -8.82 10.75 -5.24
N LEU A 164 -8.68 9.57 -4.60
CA LEU A 164 -7.90 8.47 -5.17
C LEU A 164 -8.52 7.98 -6.48
N LEU A 165 -9.83 7.71 -6.49
CA LEU A 165 -10.54 7.25 -7.69
C LEU A 165 -10.45 8.26 -8.84
N ASP A 166 -10.53 9.56 -8.54
CA ASP A 166 -10.39 10.64 -9.53
C ASP A 166 -8.95 10.74 -10.08
N SER A 167 -7.96 10.21 -9.36
CA SER A 167 -6.56 10.17 -9.78
C SER A 167 -6.21 9.01 -10.70
N ASP A 168 -7.06 7.98 -10.81
CA ASP A 168 -6.82 6.81 -11.68
C ASP A 168 -7.03 7.14 -13.17
N LYS A 169 -6.00 7.77 -13.75
CA LYS A 169 -5.98 8.27 -15.13
C LYS A 169 -4.76 7.77 -15.92
N ASP A 170 -4.19 6.64 -15.51
CA ASP A 170 -2.96 6.06 -16.09
C ASP A 170 -1.80 7.06 -16.19
N TYR A 171 -1.73 8.00 -15.25
CA TYR A 171 -0.65 8.99 -15.20
C TYR A 171 0.67 8.32 -14.82
N TYR A 172 1.75 8.75 -15.47
CA TYR A 172 3.10 8.27 -15.18
C TYR A 172 4.12 9.40 -15.34
N GLU A 173 5.26 9.24 -14.69
CA GLU A 173 6.43 10.08 -14.89
C GLU A 173 7.63 9.22 -15.34
N THR A 174 8.62 9.87 -15.94
CA THR A 174 9.89 9.24 -16.30
C THR A 174 10.95 9.66 -15.30
N TRP A 175 11.50 8.70 -14.54
CA TRP A 175 12.50 8.95 -13.50
C TRP A 175 13.79 8.17 -13.77
N ASP A 176 14.94 8.72 -13.35
CA ASP A 176 16.17 7.93 -13.21
C ASP A 176 16.10 7.15 -11.89
N LEU A 177 15.99 5.84 -11.99
CA LEU A 177 16.02 4.92 -10.86
C LEU A 177 17.28 4.07 -10.93
N ARG A 178 18.28 4.45 -10.12
CA ARG A 178 19.56 3.73 -10.00
C ARG A 178 20.32 3.65 -11.34
N GLY A 179 20.29 4.72 -12.14
CA GLY A 179 21.02 4.82 -13.40
C GLY A 179 20.26 4.24 -14.61
N PHE A 180 18.98 3.97 -14.45
CA PHE A 180 18.10 3.51 -15.53
C PHE A 180 16.85 4.39 -15.59
N GLU A 181 16.51 4.83 -16.80
CA GLU A 181 15.30 5.63 -17.05
C GLU A 181 14.05 4.73 -17.03
N ALA A 182 13.16 4.97 -16.08
CA ALA A 182 11.98 4.15 -15.85
C ALA A 182 10.68 4.95 -15.96
N LYS A 183 9.64 4.33 -16.52
CA LYS A 183 8.25 4.81 -16.43
C LYS A 183 7.67 4.38 -15.09
N VAL A 184 7.25 5.36 -14.30
CA VAL A 184 6.71 5.19 -12.95
C VAL A 184 5.23 5.58 -12.97
N PRO A 185 4.30 4.61 -12.94
CA PRO A 185 2.87 4.88 -12.76
C PRO A 185 2.62 5.55 -11.41
N ILE A 186 1.80 6.61 -11.41
CA ILE A 186 1.58 7.46 -10.24
C ILE A 186 0.09 7.79 -10.12
N PHE A 187 -0.46 7.56 -8.92
CA PHE A 187 -1.66 8.26 -8.47
C PHE A 187 -1.27 9.64 -7.96
N LYS A 188 -1.76 10.68 -8.63
CA LYS A 188 -1.51 12.07 -8.25
C LYS A 188 -2.73 12.62 -7.51
N VAL A 189 -2.62 12.68 -6.19
CA VAL A 189 -3.69 13.15 -5.30
C VAL A 189 -3.24 14.45 -4.65
N GLY A 190 -3.79 15.58 -5.11
CA GLY A 190 -3.27 16.90 -4.77
C GLY A 190 -1.79 17.02 -5.17
N ASP A 191 -0.93 17.29 -4.19
CA ASP A 191 0.53 17.34 -4.35
C ASP A 191 1.23 15.99 -4.09
N LEU A 192 0.49 14.97 -3.63
CA LEU A 192 1.05 13.66 -3.36
C LEU A 192 1.25 12.87 -4.65
N LYS A 193 2.40 12.19 -4.72
CA LYS A 193 2.71 11.20 -5.75
C LYS A 193 2.78 9.83 -5.09
N ILE A 194 1.73 9.04 -5.25
CA ILE A 194 1.67 7.67 -4.72
C ILE A 194 2.06 6.72 -5.85
N TRP A 195 3.07 5.89 -5.64
CA TRP A 195 3.64 5.00 -6.66
C TRP A 195 4.12 3.69 -6.06
N GLY A 196 4.59 2.76 -6.90
CA GLY A 196 5.21 1.52 -6.46
C GLY A 196 4.24 0.56 -5.75
N ALA A 197 4.69 -0.06 -4.65
CA ALA A 197 3.90 -1.06 -3.93
C ALA A 197 2.60 -0.47 -3.38
N THR A 198 2.64 0.73 -2.79
CA THR A 198 1.44 1.39 -2.26
C THR A 198 0.43 1.68 -3.37
N ALA A 199 0.88 2.20 -4.51
CA ALA A 199 -0.03 2.41 -5.65
C ALA A 199 -0.53 1.09 -6.27
N SER A 200 0.18 -0.02 -6.10
CA SER A 200 -0.28 -1.34 -6.55
C SER A 200 -1.41 -1.91 -5.69
N VAL A 201 -1.47 -1.49 -4.43
CA VAL A 201 -2.49 -1.88 -3.45
C VAL A 201 -3.78 -1.07 -3.64
N LEU A 202 -3.63 0.22 -3.90
CA LEU A 202 -4.70 1.20 -4.10
C LEU A 202 -5.35 1.06 -5.49
#